data_AF-A0A399QZQ8-F1
#
_entry.id   AF-A0A399QZQ8-F1
#
_cell.length_a   1.000
_cell.length_b   1.000
_cell.length_c   1.000
_cell.angle_alpha   90.00
_cell.angle_beta   90.00
_cell.angle_gamma   90.00
#
_symmetry.space_group_name_H-M   'P 1'
#
loop_
_entity.id
_entity.type
_entity.pdbx_description
1 polymer ?
#
loop_
_entity_poly.entity_id
_entity_poly.type
_entity_poly.pdbx_seq_one_letter_code
_entity_poly.pdbx_strand_id
1 'polypeptide(L)'
;MKRLTPAALVQAYRDPVSWLILAVDLFPVIAIFQLGWGAAALVFLYWLENLVIGFITLLRMFAAAAATGASAIVGAFAFGAFFLFHYGMFCFVHGVFLMVFAEISAGTGENISISPLGLVRYALSTGGGMFWFLGTILALQLFLFLRDFIFRGAYRETNPMLEMAKPYGRIVVLHIALFAGFGLLICLGEPFVGVLALILLRAVWGAVQSVRRQQEIAAPASPKVDEASPI
;
A
#
# COMPACT_ATOMS: atom_id res chain seq x y z
N MET A 1 -6.00 16.91 -13.37
CA MET A 1 -5.05 16.60 -12.27
C MET A 1 -4.44 17.91 -11.76
N LYS A 2 -4.82 18.40 -10.58
CA LYS A 2 -4.20 19.59 -9.98
C LYS A 2 -2.82 19.20 -9.42
N ARG A 3 -1.76 19.90 -9.87
CA ARG A 3 -0.35 19.66 -9.51
C ARG A 3 -0.14 19.75 -7.99
N LEU A 4 0.89 19.07 -7.47
CA LEU A 4 1.43 19.29 -6.13
C LEU A 4 1.78 20.79 -6.00
N THR A 5 0.94 21.56 -5.34
CA THR A 5 1.17 22.98 -5.08
C THR A 5 1.45 23.16 -3.59
N PRO A 6 2.31 24.12 -3.19
CA PRO A 6 2.57 24.41 -1.78
C PRO A 6 1.29 24.65 -0.98
N ALA A 7 0.30 25.33 -1.59
CA ALA A 7 -1.01 25.56 -0.98
C ALA A 7 -1.80 24.26 -0.71
N ALA A 8 -1.75 23.29 -1.62
CA ALA A 8 -2.42 22.00 -1.43
C ALA A 8 -1.76 21.16 -0.32
N LEU A 9 -0.44 21.25 -0.15
CA LEU A 9 0.28 20.60 0.95
C LEU A 9 -0.09 21.23 2.30
N VAL A 10 -0.09 22.56 2.39
CA VAL A 10 -0.49 23.28 3.61
C VAL A 10 -1.93 22.94 3.99
N GLN A 11 -2.83 22.85 3.02
CA GLN A 11 -4.23 22.47 3.28
C GLN A 11 -4.34 21.01 3.74
N ALA A 12 -3.53 20.09 3.18
CA ALA A 12 -3.55 18.70 3.58
C ALA A 12 -3.08 18.48 5.02
N TYR A 13 -2.02 19.19 5.44
CA TYR A 13 -1.47 19.10 6.79
C TYR A 13 -2.20 19.96 7.84
N ARG A 14 -3.32 20.59 7.48
CA ARG A 14 -4.25 21.16 8.48
C ARG A 14 -5.15 20.10 9.12
N ASP A 15 -5.32 18.94 8.48
CA ASP A 15 -6.05 17.80 9.07
C ASP A 15 -5.13 17.07 10.06
N PRO A 16 -5.51 16.92 11.34
CA PRO A 16 -4.71 16.17 12.34
C PRO A 16 -4.42 14.73 11.90
N VAL A 17 -5.22 14.17 10.99
CA VAL A 17 -4.99 12.81 10.50
C VAL A 17 -3.86 12.76 9.49
N SER A 18 -3.61 13.81 8.71
CA SER A 18 -2.45 13.86 7.82
C SER A 18 -1.14 13.82 8.60
N TRP A 19 -1.13 14.40 9.81
CA TRP A 19 -0.01 14.26 10.74
C TRP A 19 0.14 12.84 11.27
N LEU A 20 -0.96 12.18 11.62
CA LEU A 20 -0.94 10.77 12.04
C LEU A 20 -0.41 9.86 10.93
N ILE A 21 -0.85 10.05 9.68
CA ILE A 21 -0.36 9.30 8.52
C ILE A 21 1.14 9.52 8.36
N LEU A 22 1.60 10.77 8.38
CA LEU A 22 3.02 11.08 8.26
C LEU A 22 3.83 10.46 9.41
N ALA A 23 3.32 10.48 10.63
CA ALA A 23 3.98 9.87 11.78
C ALA A 23 4.16 8.36 11.60
N VAL A 24 3.15 7.66 11.09
CA VAL A 24 3.24 6.22 10.79
C VAL A 24 4.16 5.95 9.60
N ASP A 25 4.12 6.78 8.56
CA ASP A 25 5.02 6.66 7.40
C ASP A 25 6.50 6.86 7.79
N LEU A 26 6.78 7.72 8.78
CA LEU A 26 8.11 7.95 9.33
C LEU A 26 8.48 6.99 10.47
N PHE A 27 7.52 6.22 10.99
CA PHE A 27 7.76 5.31 12.11
C PHE A 27 8.91 4.31 11.83
N PRO A 28 9.06 3.71 10.63
CA PRO A 28 10.17 2.81 10.33
C PRO A 28 11.56 3.45 10.42
N VAL A 29 11.66 4.78 10.38
CA VAL A 29 12.94 5.50 10.57
C VAL A 29 13.51 5.24 11.97
N ILE A 30 12.64 5.10 12.98
CA ILE A 30 13.06 4.75 14.34
C ILE A 30 13.71 3.35 14.35
N ALA A 31 13.17 2.42 13.56
CA ALA A 31 13.72 1.06 13.46
C ALA A 31 15.15 1.05 12.88
N ILE A 32 15.46 1.98 11.97
CA ILE A 32 16.82 2.13 11.42
C ILE A 32 17.78 2.53 12.53
N PHE A 33 17.45 3.57 13.30
CA PHE A 33 18.38 4.14 14.30
C PHE A 33 18.44 3.35 15.61
N GLN A 34 17.34 2.76 16.06
CA GLN A 34 17.27 2.07 17.35
C GLN A 34 17.38 0.56 17.24
N LEU A 35 16.88 -0.03 16.14
CA LEU A 35 16.83 -1.48 15.94
C LEU A 35 17.82 -1.95 14.86
N GLY A 36 18.60 -1.03 14.27
CA GLY A 36 19.62 -1.34 13.28
C GLY A 36 19.06 -1.90 11.97
N TRP A 37 17.80 -1.58 11.63
CA TRP A 37 17.18 -2.13 10.42
C TRP A 37 17.96 -1.72 9.16
N GLY A 38 18.30 -2.73 8.36
CA GLY A 38 18.89 -2.55 7.03
C GLY A 38 17.85 -2.43 5.92
N ALA A 39 18.35 -2.38 4.68
CA ALA A 39 17.54 -2.29 3.46
C ALA A 39 16.46 -3.37 3.39
N ALA A 40 16.84 -4.63 3.64
CA ALA A 40 15.97 -5.78 3.52
C ALA A 40 14.73 -5.65 4.42
N ALA A 41 14.93 -5.34 5.71
CA ALA A 41 13.84 -5.17 6.67
C ALA A 41 12.82 -4.11 6.23
N LEU A 42 13.30 -2.94 5.76
CA LEU A 42 12.43 -1.87 5.28
C LEU A 42 11.63 -2.29 4.04
N VAL A 43 12.28 -2.93 3.07
CA VAL A 43 11.62 -3.37 1.84
C VAL A 43 10.59 -4.45 2.15
N PHE A 44 10.88 -5.38 3.04
CA PHE A 44 9.91 -6.38 3.49
C PHE A 44 8.75 -5.79 4.28
N LEU A 45 8.98 -4.73 5.08
CA LEU A 45 7.88 -4.01 5.73
C LEU A 45 6.95 -3.38 4.68
N TYR A 46 7.49 -2.72 3.64
CA TYR A 46 6.68 -2.14 2.57
C TYR A 46 5.96 -3.19 1.73
N TRP A 47 6.54 -4.39 1.60
CA TRP A 47 5.88 -5.52 0.99
C TRP A 47 4.72 -6.06 1.84
N LEU A 48 4.92 -6.23 3.16
CA LEU A 48 3.85 -6.62 4.10
C LEU A 48 2.72 -5.58 4.12
N GLU A 49 3.05 -4.30 4.02
CA GLU A 49 2.06 -3.23 3.88
C GLU A 49 1.19 -3.42 2.63
N ASN A 50 1.72 -3.94 1.51
CA ASN A 50 0.89 -4.25 0.34
C ASN A 50 -0.17 -5.32 0.63
N LEU A 51 0.15 -6.30 1.49
CA LEU A 51 -0.81 -7.31 1.92
C LEU A 51 -1.91 -6.67 2.79
N VAL A 52 -1.54 -5.76 3.69
CA VAL A 52 -2.50 -4.99 4.49
C VAL A 52 -3.41 -4.15 3.61
N ILE A 53 -2.86 -3.45 2.61
CA ILE A 53 -3.65 -2.67 1.65
C ILE A 53 -4.56 -3.58 0.82
N GLY A 54 -4.10 -4.76 0.41
CA GLY A 54 -4.92 -5.76 -0.28
C GLY A 54 -6.10 -6.20 0.58
N PHE A 55 -5.84 -6.56 1.84
CA PHE A 55 -6.89 -6.91 2.81
C PHE A 55 -7.92 -5.79 2.97
N ILE A 56 -7.47 -4.55 3.12
CA ILE A 56 -8.36 -3.40 3.32
C ILE A 56 -9.15 -3.10 2.05
N THR A 57 -8.54 -3.27 0.88
CA THR A 57 -9.24 -3.13 -0.41
C THR A 57 -10.37 -4.16 -0.53
N LEU A 58 -10.13 -5.40 -0.11
CA LEU A 58 -11.17 -6.43 -0.07
C LEU A 58 -12.34 -6.01 0.84
N LEU A 59 -12.06 -5.49 2.04
CA LEU A 59 -13.11 -4.95 2.92
C LEU A 59 -13.91 -3.81 2.27
N ARG A 60 -13.22 -2.90 1.56
CA ARG A 60 -13.87 -1.80 0.84
C ARG A 60 -14.77 -2.28 -0.29
N MET A 61 -14.35 -3.30 -1.04
CA MET A 61 -15.16 -3.92 -2.09
C MET A 61 -16.46 -4.49 -1.53
N PHE A 62 -16.39 -5.24 -0.43
CA PHE A 62 -17.58 -5.81 0.22
C PHE A 62 -18.49 -4.74 0.81
N ALA A 63 -17.93 -3.72 1.46
CA ALA A 63 -18.72 -2.61 1.99
C ALA A 63 -19.44 -1.82 0.88
N ALA A 64 -18.77 -1.56 -0.24
CA ALA A 64 -19.38 -0.89 -1.39
C ALA A 64 -20.52 -1.74 -2.01
N ALA A 65 -20.29 -3.04 -2.16
CA ALA A 65 -21.30 -3.97 -2.65
C ALA A 65 -22.53 -4.04 -1.73
N ALA A 66 -22.31 -4.09 -0.42
CA ALA A 66 -23.38 -4.10 0.57
C ALA A 66 -24.27 -2.85 0.51
N ALA A 67 -23.71 -1.68 0.14
CA ALA A 67 -24.49 -0.47 -0.09
C ALA A 67 -25.37 -0.51 -1.34
N THR A 68 -24.99 -1.33 -2.33
CA THR A 68 -25.66 -1.38 -3.65
C THR A 68 -26.81 -2.38 -3.65
N GLY A 69 -26.65 -3.53 -2.99
CA GLY A 69 -27.69 -4.54 -2.84
C GLY A 69 -27.20 -5.98 -3.01
N ALA A 70 -28.10 -6.94 -2.85
CA ALA A 70 -27.76 -8.37 -2.79
C ALA A 70 -27.06 -8.90 -4.05
N SER A 71 -27.45 -8.45 -5.24
CA SER A 71 -26.80 -8.83 -6.50
C SER A 71 -25.34 -8.36 -6.58
N ALA A 72 -25.06 -7.17 -6.06
CA ALA A 72 -23.70 -6.64 -5.99
C ALA A 72 -22.83 -7.41 -4.99
N ILE A 73 -23.40 -7.93 -3.90
CA ILE A 73 -22.69 -8.79 -2.93
C ILE A 73 -22.23 -10.08 -3.61
N VAL A 74 -23.09 -10.73 -4.41
CA VAL A 74 -22.70 -11.91 -5.20
C VAL A 74 -21.55 -11.55 -6.17
N GLY A 75 -21.67 -10.41 -6.86
CA GLY A 75 -20.58 -9.88 -7.69
C GLY A 75 -19.29 -9.66 -6.90
N ALA A 76 -19.36 -9.13 -5.68
CA ALA A 76 -18.20 -8.90 -4.82
C ALA A 76 -17.50 -10.18 -4.37
N PHE A 77 -18.21 -11.31 -4.23
CA PHE A 77 -17.55 -12.59 -4.01
C PHE A 77 -16.73 -13.03 -5.25
N ALA A 78 -17.31 -12.91 -6.45
CA ALA A 78 -16.60 -13.27 -7.68
C ALA A 78 -15.39 -12.34 -7.93
N PHE A 79 -15.58 -11.02 -7.87
CA PHE A 79 -14.50 -10.05 -8.03
C PHE A 79 -13.50 -10.08 -6.87
N GLY A 80 -13.96 -10.35 -5.66
CA GLY A 80 -13.11 -10.51 -4.47
C GLY A 80 -12.21 -11.74 -4.57
N ALA A 81 -12.73 -12.86 -5.07
CA ALA A 81 -11.94 -14.07 -5.33
C ALA A 81 -10.91 -13.83 -6.44
N PHE A 82 -11.33 -13.20 -7.56
CA PHE A 82 -10.41 -12.78 -8.62
C PHE A 82 -9.32 -11.85 -8.09
N PHE A 83 -9.69 -10.84 -7.29
CA PHE A 83 -8.76 -9.90 -6.69
C PHE A 83 -7.76 -10.62 -5.79
N LEU A 84 -8.23 -11.47 -4.87
CA LEU A 84 -7.36 -12.20 -3.95
C LEU A 84 -6.37 -13.10 -4.72
N PHE A 85 -6.82 -13.77 -5.77
CA PHE A 85 -5.95 -14.58 -6.63
C PHE A 85 -4.95 -13.72 -7.41
N HIS A 86 -5.42 -12.71 -8.14
CA HIS A 86 -4.58 -11.93 -9.05
C HIS A 86 -3.63 -11.00 -8.29
N TYR A 87 -4.15 -10.18 -7.37
CA TYR A 87 -3.34 -9.32 -6.51
C TYR A 87 -2.42 -10.14 -5.59
N GLY A 88 -2.92 -11.27 -5.08
CA GLY A 88 -2.13 -12.22 -4.30
C GLY A 88 -0.98 -12.82 -5.10
N MET A 89 -1.19 -13.18 -6.37
CA MET A 89 -0.13 -13.67 -7.26
C MET A 89 0.95 -12.62 -7.48
N PHE A 90 0.58 -11.35 -7.71
CA PHE A 90 1.57 -10.27 -7.82
C PHE A 90 2.37 -10.06 -6.53
N CYS A 91 1.70 -10.06 -5.38
CA CYS A 91 2.38 -9.93 -4.09
C CYS A 91 3.29 -11.13 -3.83
N PHE A 92 2.86 -12.34 -4.17
CA PHE A 92 3.62 -13.56 -4.01
C PHE A 92 4.89 -13.55 -4.86
N VAL A 93 4.76 -13.34 -6.17
CA VAL A 93 5.91 -13.28 -7.10
C VAL A 93 6.89 -12.18 -6.67
N HIS A 94 6.39 -11.00 -6.30
CA HIS A 94 7.23 -9.92 -5.78
C HIS A 94 7.97 -10.33 -4.49
N GLY A 95 7.29 -10.98 -3.56
CA GLY A 95 7.88 -11.47 -2.32
C GLY A 95 8.99 -12.49 -2.57
N VAL A 96 8.81 -13.39 -3.54
CA VAL A 96 9.86 -14.34 -3.98
C VAL A 96 11.07 -13.59 -4.50
N PHE A 97 10.89 -12.58 -5.36
CA PHE A 97 12.03 -11.78 -5.84
C PHE A 97 12.76 -11.06 -4.71
N LEU A 98 12.04 -10.50 -3.74
CA LEU A 98 12.64 -9.86 -2.56
C LEU A 98 13.46 -10.84 -1.72
N MET A 99 12.93 -12.03 -1.48
CA MET A 99 13.60 -13.08 -0.72
C MET A 99 14.86 -13.55 -1.43
N VAL A 100 14.77 -13.89 -2.71
CA VAL A 100 15.93 -14.29 -3.53
C VAL A 100 16.98 -13.18 -3.54
N PHE A 101 16.57 -11.93 -3.71
CA PHE A 101 17.49 -10.79 -3.70
C PHE A 101 18.20 -10.61 -2.35
N ALA A 102 17.45 -10.74 -1.24
CA ALA A 102 18.01 -10.62 0.10
C ALA A 102 19.03 -11.73 0.39
N GLU A 103 18.72 -12.98 0.04
CA GLU A 103 19.62 -14.13 0.23
C GLU A 103 20.89 -14.02 -0.62
N ILE A 104 20.76 -13.65 -1.90
CA ILE A 104 21.92 -13.39 -2.77
C ILE A 104 22.80 -12.29 -2.17
N SER A 105 22.21 -11.21 -1.68
CA SER A 105 22.94 -10.09 -1.08
C SER A 105 23.61 -10.47 0.25
N ALA A 106 23.02 -11.39 1.00
CA ALA A 106 23.58 -11.90 2.26
C ALA A 106 24.64 -13.00 2.05
N GLY A 107 24.75 -13.56 0.84
CA GLY A 107 25.66 -14.66 0.54
C GLY A 107 25.24 -15.98 1.19
N THR A 108 24.00 -16.07 1.67
CA THR A 108 23.45 -17.23 2.37
C THR A 108 22.78 -18.16 1.35
N GLY A 109 23.42 -19.29 1.04
CA GLY A 109 22.90 -20.29 0.11
C GLY A 109 21.87 -21.23 0.75
N GLU A 110 20.98 -20.73 1.62
CA GLU A 110 20.00 -21.57 2.31
C GLU A 110 18.96 -22.17 1.35
N ASN A 111 18.42 -23.33 1.72
CA ASN A 111 17.30 -23.95 1.00
C ASN A 111 16.03 -23.12 1.20
N ILE A 112 15.76 -22.22 0.26
CA ILE A 112 14.60 -21.33 0.28
C ILE A 112 13.31 -22.13 0.12
N SER A 113 12.51 -22.23 1.18
CA SER A 113 11.16 -22.81 1.11
C SER A 113 10.18 -21.76 0.57
N ILE A 114 9.89 -21.85 -0.74
CA ILE A 114 8.94 -20.95 -1.40
C ILE A 114 7.51 -21.40 -1.09
N SER A 115 6.88 -20.71 -0.14
CA SER A 115 5.45 -20.85 0.16
C SER A 115 4.85 -19.50 0.58
N PRO A 116 3.54 -19.26 0.39
CA PRO A 116 2.93 -17.99 0.77
C PRO A 116 3.12 -17.65 2.25
N LEU A 117 2.91 -18.64 3.13
CA LEU A 117 3.13 -18.47 4.57
C LEU A 117 4.61 -18.38 4.93
N GLY A 118 5.48 -19.09 4.20
CA GLY A 118 6.93 -19.00 4.38
C GLY A 118 7.46 -17.60 4.09
N LEU A 119 6.99 -16.96 3.01
CA LEU A 119 7.34 -15.58 2.67
C LEU A 119 6.93 -14.59 3.76
N VAL A 120 5.71 -14.72 4.28
CA VAL A 120 5.24 -13.85 5.36
C VAL A 120 6.08 -14.05 6.63
N ARG A 121 6.38 -15.31 6.99
CA ARG A 121 7.23 -15.62 8.15
C ARG A 121 8.64 -15.06 7.99
N TYR A 122 9.24 -15.21 6.80
CA TYR A 122 10.54 -14.65 6.46
C TYR A 122 10.54 -13.13 6.54
N ALA A 123 9.54 -12.48 5.95
CA ALA A 123 9.40 -11.02 6.01
C ALA A 123 9.31 -10.54 7.47
N LEU A 124 8.56 -11.24 8.32
CA LEU A 124 8.44 -10.93 9.75
C LEU A 124 9.75 -11.14 10.52
N SER A 125 10.64 -12.04 10.09
CA SER A 125 11.93 -12.29 10.72
C SER A 125 13.05 -11.35 10.26
N THR A 126 12.86 -10.61 9.16
CA THR A 126 13.92 -9.73 8.60
C THR A 126 14.29 -8.54 9.47
N GLY A 127 13.44 -8.14 10.42
CA GLY A 127 13.70 -7.01 11.30
C GLY A 127 13.16 -7.23 12.72
N GLY A 128 13.97 -6.86 13.72
CA GLY A 128 13.53 -6.88 15.12
C GLY A 128 12.29 -6.01 15.31
N GLY A 129 11.25 -6.55 15.93
CA GLY A 129 10.01 -5.81 16.19
C GLY A 129 9.10 -5.57 14.98
N MET A 130 9.34 -6.22 13.83
CA MET A 130 8.56 -6.07 12.59
C MET A 130 7.04 -6.12 12.81
N PHE A 131 6.59 -7.01 13.69
CA PHE A 131 5.18 -7.15 14.06
C PHE A 131 4.55 -5.86 14.59
N TRP A 132 5.28 -5.05 15.37
CA TRP A 132 4.77 -3.78 15.91
C TRP A 132 4.61 -2.72 14.82
N PHE A 133 5.55 -2.65 13.87
CA PHE A 133 5.46 -1.75 12.73
C PHE A 133 4.29 -2.14 11.82
N LEU A 134 4.18 -3.43 11.50
CA LEU A 134 3.06 -3.94 10.71
C LEU A 134 1.72 -3.71 11.41
N GLY A 135 1.65 -3.96 12.72
CA GLY A 135 0.47 -3.72 13.53
C GLY A 135 0.06 -2.25 13.55
N THR A 136 1.02 -1.33 13.59
CA THR A 136 0.78 0.12 13.53
C THR A 136 0.21 0.54 12.17
N ILE A 137 0.79 0.03 11.08
CA ILE A 137 0.30 0.25 9.72
C ILE A 137 -1.12 -0.31 9.55
N LEU A 138 -1.37 -1.53 10.02
CA LEU A 138 -2.69 -2.14 9.99
C LEU A 138 -3.71 -1.33 10.80
N ALA A 139 -3.35 -0.89 12.01
CA ALA A 139 -4.21 -0.07 12.85
C ALA A 139 -4.55 1.27 12.18
N LEU A 140 -3.57 1.94 11.60
CA LEU A 140 -3.80 3.17 10.83
C LEU A 140 -4.75 2.90 9.65
N GLN A 141 -4.49 1.84 8.88
CA GLN A 141 -5.27 1.55 7.69
C GLN A 141 -6.72 1.16 8.04
N LEU A 142 -6.93 0.44 9.14
CA LEU A 142 -8.27 0.16 9.70
C LEU A 142 -8.95 1.43 10.20
N PHE A 143 -8.23 2.30 10.90
CA PHE A 143 -8.75 3.59 11.36
C PHE A 143 -9.21 4.46 10.18
N LEU A 144 -8.41 4.56 9.12
CA LEU A 144 -8.76 5.29 7.90
C LEU A 144 -9.94 4.64 7.19
N PHE A 145 -9.99 3.32 7.11
CA PHE A 145 -11.15 2.60 6.57
C PHE A 145 -12.43 2.93 7.34
N LEU A 146 -12.43 2.82 8.67
CA LEU A 146 -13.61 3.11 9.47
C LEU A 146 -14.02 4.58 9.39
N ARG A 147 -13.07 5.51 9.54
CA ARG A 147 -13.37 6.94 9.56
C ARG A 147 -13.75 7.50 8.20
N ASP A 148 -12.87 7.31 7.21
CA ASP A 148 -13.01 7.98 5.91
C ASP A 148 -13.92 7.21 4.96
N PHE A 149 -13.99 5.88 5.09
CA PHE A 149 -14.78 5.07 4.17
C PHE A 149 -16.17 4.73 4.72
N ILE A 150 -16.25 4.27 5.97
CA ILE A 150 -17.52 3.85 6.58
C ILE A 150 -18.30 5.04 7.16
N PHE A 151 -17.75 5.75 8.15
CA PHE A 151 -18.50 6.81 8.85
C PHE A 151 -18.83 8.01 7.97
N ARG A 152 -17.96 8.32 7.01
CA ARG A 152 -18.23 9.38 6.03
C ARG A 152 -19.21 8.97 4.93
N GLY A 153 -19.52 7.68 4.80
CA GLY A 153 -20.45 7.18 3.79
C GLY A 153 -19.85 7.01 2.39
N ALA A 154 -18.54 7.17 2.20
CA ALA A 154 -17.88 7.04 0.89
C ALA A 154 -18.08 5.65 0.26
N TYR A 155 -18.34 4.62 1.07
CA TYR A 155 -18.71 3.30 0.59
C TYR A 155 -19.99 3.27 -0.26
N ARG A 156 -20.88 4.27 -0.13
CA ARG A 156 -22.12 4.38 -0.92
C ARG A 156 -21.92 5.04 -2.28
N GLU A 157 -20.80 5.73 -2.47
CA GLU A 157 -20.52 6.55 -3.66
C GLU A 157 -19.52 5.87 -4.62
N THR A 158 -19.09 4.65 -4.28
CA THR A 158 -18.11 3.89 -5.05
C THR A 158 -18.70 2.56 -5.50
N ASN A 159 -17.97 1.83 -6.33
CA ASN A 159 -18.32 0.46 -6.70
C ASN A 159 -17.14 -0.49 -6.47
N PRO A 160 -17.39 -1.80 -6.32
CA PRO A 160 -16.34 -2.78 -6.04
C PRO A 160 -15.22 -2.82 -7.08
N MET A 161 -15.55 -2.58 -8.36
CA MET A 161 -14.57 -2.61 -9.46
C MET A 161 -13.55 -1.46 -9.35
N LEU A 162 -14.02 -0.27 -9.01
CA LEU A 162 -13.17 0.90 -8.80
C LEU A 162 -12.27 0.72 -7.58
N GLU A 163 -12.80 0.18 -6.47
CA GLU A 163 -11.99 -0.10 -5.28
C GLU A 163 -10.90 -1.13 -5.57
N MET A 164 -11.23 -2.19 -6.31
CA MET A 164 -10.29 -3.24 -6.72
C MET A 164 -9.08 -2.69 -7.47
N ALA A 165 -9.25 -1.64 -8.29
CA ALA A 165 -8.19 -1.07 -9.11
C ALA A 165 -7.17 -0.22 -8.33
N LYS A 166 -7.56 0.34 -7.17
CA LYS A 166 -6.74 1.31 -6.41
C LYS A 166 -5.34 0.82 -6.00
N PRO A 167 -5.13 -0.40 -5.52
CA PRO A 167 -3.80 -0.83 -5.06
C PRO A 167 -2.81 -1.12 -6.20
N TYR A 168 -3.26 -1.35 -7.44
CA TYR A 168 -2.36 -1.75 -8.55
C TYR A 168 -1.33 -0.69 -8.91
N GLY A 169 -1.68 0.59 -8.84
CA GLY A 169 -0.73 1.67 -9.14
C GLY A 169 0.51 1.64 -8.23
N ARG A 170 0.33 1.22 -6.97
CA ARG A 170 1.43 1.07 -6.01
C ARG A 170 2.32 -0.13 -6.36
N ILE A 171 1.71 -1.27 -6.71
CA ILE A 171 2.46 -2.47 -7.09
C ILE A 171 3.36 -2.22 -8.30
N VAL A 172 2.87 -1.51 -9.31
CA VAL A 172 3.67 -1.18 -10.51
C VAL A 172 4.89 -0.33 -10.15
N VAL A 173 4.70 0.72 -9.33
CA VAL A 173 5.81 1.58 -8.88
C VAL A 173 6.85 0.78 -8.11
N LEU A 174 6.41 -0.14 -7.23
CA LEU A 174 7.31 -1.00 -6.46
C LEU A 174 8.09 -1.99 -7.34
N HIS A 175 7.48 -2.55 -8.38
CA HIS A 175 8.19 -3.43 -9.31
C HIS A 175 9.25 -2.67 -10.11
N ILE A 176 8.93 -1.47 -10.58
CA ILE A 176 9.91 -0.63 -11.27
C ILE A 176 11.07 -0.28 -10.33
N ALA A 177 10.77 0.10 -9.08
CA ALA A 177 11.79 0.39 -8.08
C ALA A 177 12.65 -0.84 -7.74
N LEU A 178 12.04 -2.03 -7.66
CA LEU A 178 12.72 -3.30 -7.43
C LEU A 178 13.71 -3.59 -8.58
N PHE A 179 13.26 -3.54 -9.84
CA PHE A 179 14.12 -3.81 -10.99
C PHE A 179 15.23 -2.77 -11.14
N ALA A 180 14.93 -1.49 -10.90
CA ALA A 180 15.94 -0.44 -10.89
C ALA A 180 16.97 -0.66 -9.77
N GLY A 181 16.53 -1.01 -8.56
CA GLY A 181 17.40 -1.30 -7.43
C GLY A 181 18.28 -2.53 -7.66
N PHE A 182 17.73 -3.60 -8.24
CA PHE A 182 18.47 -4.80 -8.63
C PHE A 182 19.55 -4.49 -9.67
N GLY A 183 19.19 -3.75 -10.73
CA GLY A 183 20.15 -3.32 -11.74
C GLY A 183 21.26 -2.45 -11.15
N LEU A 184 20.92 -1.55 -10.24
CA LEU A 184 21.90 -0.70 -9.56
C LEU A 184 22.86 -1.50 -8.69
N LEU A 185 22.38 -2.52 -7.96
CA LEU A 185 23.23 -3.41 -7.15
C LEU A 185 24.23 -4.14 -8.03
N ILE A 186 23.81 -4.71 -9.16
CA ILE A 186 24.71 -5.43 -10.08
C ILE A 186 25.78 -4.49 -10.63
N CYS A 187 25.42 -3.24 -10.94
CA CYS A 187 26.34 -2.29 -11.54
C CYS A 187 27.30 -1.63 -10.54
N LEU A 188 26.83 -1.33 -9.31
CA LEU A 188 27.58 -0.52 -8.33
C LEU A 188 28.07 -1.31 -7.11
N GLY A 189 27.52 -2.49 -6.82
CA GLY A 189 27.89 -3.31 -5.67
C GLY A 189 27.54 -2.74 -4.29
N GLU A 190 26.94 -1.54 -4.22
CA GLU A 190 26.79 -0.77 -2.97
C GLU A 190 25.32 -0.65 -2.52
N PRO A 191 24.90 -1.34 -1.44
CA PRO A 191 23.51 -1.37 -0.97
C PRO A 191 22.95 -0.03 -0.45
N PHE A 192 23.83 0.87 0.00
CA PHE A 192 23.44 2.07 0.75
C PHE A 192 22.68 3.11 -0.12
N VAL A 193 23.09 3.27 -1.37
CA VAL A 193 22.44 4.20 -2.32
C VAL A 193 21.00 3.77 -2.63
N GLY A 194 20.74 2.45 -2.69
CA GLY A 194 19.41 1.88 -2.90
C GLY A 194 18.44 2.21 -1.76
N VAL A 195 18.90 2.13 -0.51
CA VAL A 195 18.09 2.47 0.68
C VAL A 195 17.67 3.93 0.66
N LEU A 196 18.61 4.83 0.39
CA LEU A 196 18.33 6.26 0.35
C LEU A 196 17.33 6.60 -0.76
N ALA A 197 17.48 5.99 -1.94
CA ALA A 197 16.55 6.15 -3.05
C ALA A 197 15.14 5.64 -2.70
N LEU A 198 15.03 4.50 -2.01
CA LEU A 198 13.74 3.92 -1.59
C LEU A 198 13.03 4.79 -0.56
N ILE A 199 13.75 5.33 0.42
CA ILE A 199 13.17 6.25 1.43
C ILE A 199 12.62 7.51 0.76
N LEU A 200 13.38 8.10 -0.17
CA LEU A 200 12.94 9.29 -0.91
C LEU A 200 11.71 9.00 -1.77
N LEU A 201 11.70 7.89 -2.51
CA LEU A 201 10.56 7.48 -3.33
C LEU A 201 9.30 7.28 -2.48
N ARG A 202 9.44 6.63 -1.31
CA ARG A 202 8.34 6.38 -0.38
C ARG A 202 7.79 7.68 0.22
N ALA A 203 8.66 8.59 0.62
CA ALA A 203 8.26 9.89 1.16
C ALA A 203 7.48 10.72 0.12
N VAL A 204 7.96 10.74 -1.13
CA VAL A 204 7.26 11.41 -2.24
C VAL A 204 5.90 10.78 -2.50
N TRP A 205 5.82 9.45 -2.51
CA TRP A 205 4.54 8.75 -2.71
C TRP A 205 3.54 9.00 -1.58
N GLY A 206 3.98 8.99 -0.32
CA GLY A 206 3.13 9.31 0.84
C GLY A 206 2.57 10.73 0.78
N ALA A 207 3.39 11.70 0.35
CA ALA A 207 2.95 13.07 0.13
C ALA A 207 1.89 13.16 -0.99
N VAL A 208 2.10 12.46 -2.11
CA VAL A 208 1.12 12.40 -3.22
C VAL A 208 -0.20 11.80 -2.76
N GLN A 209 -0.16 10.70 -2.00
CA GLN A 209 -1.36 10.04 -1.48
C GLN A 209 -2.12 10.95 -0.51
N SER A 210 -1.40 11.66 0.37
CA SER A 210 -2.01 12.61 1.31
C SER A 210 -2.75 13.75 0.61
N VAL A 211 -2.18 14.28 -0.47
CA VAL A 211 -2.81 15.30 -1.30
C VAL A 211 -4.03 14.75 -2.04
N ARG A 212 -3.93 13.54 -2.63
CA ARG A 212 -5.08 12.90 -3.31
C ARG A 212 -6.23 12.64 -2.36
N ARG A 213 -5.96 12.13 -1.16
CA ARG A 213 -6.95 11.92 -0.10
C ARG A 213 -7.68 13.22 0.22
N GLN A 214 -6.97 14.33 0.41
CA GLN A 214 -7.59 15.62 0.69
C GLN A 214 -8.42 16.17 -0.48
N GLN A 215 -8.01 15.90 -1.71
CA GLN A 215 -8.79 16.26 -2.89
C GLN A 215 -10.08 15.44 -3.00
N GLU A 216 -10.04 14.13 -2.72
CA GLU A 216 -11.23 13.28 -2.65
C GLU A 216 -12.18 13.73 -1.53
N ILE A 217 -11.63 14.21 -0.41
CA ILE A 217 -12.37 14.77 0.72
C ILE A 217 -12.98 16.14 0.39
N ALA A 218 -12.29 16.98 -0.38
CA ALA A 218 -12.74 18.34 -0.70
C ALA A 218 -13.58 18.42 -1.99
N ALA A 219 -13.63 17.34 -2.78
CA ALA A 219 -14.48 17.27 -3.96
C ALA A 219 -15.96 17.31 -3.53
N PRO A 220 -16.77 18.24 -4.05
CA PRO A 220 -18.22 18.16 -3.87
C PRO A 220 -18.73 16.86 -4.49
N ALA A 221 -19.70 16.20 -3.84
CA ALA A 221 -20.39 15.05 -4.41
C ALA A 221 -20.81 15.41 -5.84
N SER A 222 -20.44 14.57 -6.81
CA SER A 222 -20.85 14.78 -8.21
C SER A 222 -22.35 15.04 -8.22
N PRO A 223 -22.84 16.11 -8.85
CA PRO A 223 -24.26 16.19 -9.14
C PRO A 223 -24.61 14.91 -9.89
N LYS A 224 -25.66 14.22 -9.42
CA LYS A 224 -26.27 13.12 -10.15
C LYS A 224 -26.48 13.63 -11.56
N VAL A 225 -26.03 12.87 -12.56
CA VAL A 225 -26.48 13.07 -13.93
C VAL A 225 -27.93 12.59 -13.96
N ASP A 226 -28.84 13.39 -13.39
CA ASP A 226 -30.24 13.42 -13.78
C ASP A 226 -30.27 14.23 -15.06
N GLU A 227 -30.07 13.54 -16.17
CA GLU A 227 -30.68 13.87 -17.45
C GLU A 227 -30.69 12.57 -18.23
N ALA A 228 -31.81 11.86 -18.13
CA ALA A 228 -32.25 10.98 -19.18
C ALA A 228 -32.17 11.79 -20.47
N SER A 229 -31.29 11.41 -21.39
CA SER A 229 -31.29 11.94 -22.75
C SER A 229 -32.65 11.60 -23.38
N PRO A 230 -33.52 12.58 -23.68
CA PRO A 230 -34.55 12.37 -24.66
C PRO A 230 -33.88 12.57 -26.02
N ILE A 231 -33.73 11.48 -26.77
CA ILE A 231 -33.78 11.30 -28.23
C ILE A 231 -33.16 9.93 -28.53
#